data_AF-A0A258M4H7-F1
#
_entry.id   AF-A0A258M4H7-F1
#
_cell.length_a   1.000
_cell.length_b   1.000
_cell.length_c   1.000
_cell.angle_alpha   90.00
_cell.angle_beta   90.00
_cell.angle_gamma   90.00
#
_symmetry.space_group_name_H-M   'P 1'
#
loop_
_entity.id
_entity.type
_entity.pdbx_description
1 polymer ?
#
loop_
_entity_poly.entity_id
_entity_poly.type
_entity_poly.pdbx_seq_one_letter_code
_entity_poly.pdbx_strand_id
1 'polypeptide(L)'
;MGRAKLPRKSTTIDMTAMCDVAFLLLSFFILTTKFKPSEAIAVVTPKSVAAKVAPEKDIVEIIIDKDGKVFLTLDDKEVKDHIVSSLNATKKLGLDTKLFNNALFFGAPFSGMASFLA
;
A
#
# COMPACT_ATOMS: atom_id res chain seq x y z
N MET A 1 50.47 -51.85 15.73
CA MET A 1 50.80 -50.80 14.74
C MET A 1 49.90 -49.59 14.99
N GLY A 2 50.46 -48.50 15.55
CA GLY A 2 49.69 -47.30 15.89
C GLY A 2 49.27 -46.54 14.62
N ARG A 3 47.98 -46.18 14.51
CA ARG A 3 47.46 -45.42 13.37
C ARG A 3 48.17 -44.07 13.27
N ALA A 4 48.70 -43.75 12.09
CA ALA A 4 49.34 -42.47 11.83
C ALA A 4 48.33 -41.32 12.07
N LYS A 5 48.70 -40.36 12.91
CA LYS A 5 47.86 -39.21 13.27
C LYS A 5 47.88 -38.21 12.11
N LEU A 6 46.74 -38.04 11.43
CA LEU A 6 46.60 -37.07 10.34
C LEU A 6 46.76 -35.64 10.87
N PRO A 7 47.63 -34.80 10.28
CA PRO A 7 47.77 -33.41 10.70
C PRO A 7 46.50 -32.62 10.35
N ARG A 8 45.78 -32.15 11.36
CA ARG A 8 44.64 -31.22 11.21
C ARG A 8 45.16 -29.80 11.04
N LYS A 9 45.30 -29.34 9.80
CA LYS A 9 45.49 -27.91 9.52
C LYS A 9 44.12 -27.23 9.58
N SER A 10 43.99 -26.24 10.45
CA SER A 10 42.84 -25.33 10.43
C SER A 10 42.93 -24.49 9.17
N THR A 11 42.09 -24.75 8.18
CA THR A 11 41.92 -23.85 7.03
C THR A 11 41.12 -22.65 7.50
N THR A 12 41.76 -21.49 7.58
CA THR A 12 41.06 -20.21 7.78
C THR A 12 40.12 -20.01 6.58
N ILE A 13 38.82 -20.10 6.82
CA ILE A 13 37.81 -19.82 5.79
C ILE A 13 37.72 -18.31 5.66
N ASP A 14 38.10 -17.80 4.49
CA ASP A 14 37.92 -16.39 4.17
C ASP A 14 36.43 -16.10 3.99
N MET A 15 35.89 -15.23 4.86
CA MET A 15 34.47 -14.84 4.86
C MET A 15 34.19 -13.65 3.94
N THR A 16 35.21 -13.02 3.34
CA THR A 16 35.05 -11.83 2.50
C THR A 16 34.07 -12.07 1.36
N ALA A 17 34.19 -13.20 0.66
CA ALA A 17 33.29 -13.57 -0.44
C ALA A 17 31.86 -13.88 0.05
N MET A 18 31.68 -14.47 1.22
CA MET A 18 30.34 -14.77 1.75
C MET A 18 29.64 -13.52 2.29
N CYS A 19 30.39 -12.60 2.91
CA CYS A 19 29.87 -11.35 3.44
C CYS A 19 29.34 -10.44 2.31
N ASP A 20 30.05 -10.37 1.19
CA ASP A 20 29.63 -9.57 0.03
C ASP A 20 28.32 -10.09 -0.59
N VAL A 21 28.21 -11.40 -0.79
CA VAL A 21 26.98 -12.04 -1.29
C VAL A 21 25.80 -11.77 -0.35
N ALA A 22 26.01 -11.84 0.96
CA ALA A 22 24.96 -11.55 1.94
C ALA A 22 24.52 -10.08 1.90
N PHE A 23 25.46 -9.15 1.74
CA PHE A 23 25.17 -7.72 1.65
C PHE A 23 24.42 -7.36 0.36
N LEU A 24 24.79 -7.97 -0.77
CA LEU A 24 24.07 -7.81 -2.03
C LEU A 24 22.62 -8.32 -1.95
N LEU A 25 22.40 -9.48 -1.33
CA LEU A 25 21.04 -10.01 -1.14
C LEU A 25 20.20 -9.15 -0.20
N LEU A 26 20.78 -8.68 0.91
CA LEU A 26 20.08 -7.79 1.85
C LEU A 26 19.70 -6.47 1.16
N SER A 27 20.64 -5.86 0.43
CA SER A 27 20.39 -4.63 -0.31
C SER A 27 19.33 -4.82 -1.40
N PHE A 28 19.39 -5.93 -2.12
CA PHE A 28 18.39 -6.28 -3.12
C PHE A 28 16.99 -6.46 -2.50
N PHE A 29 16.88 -7.19 -1.38
CA PHE A 29 15.60 -7.35 -0.70
C PHE A 29 15.06 -6.02 -0.17
N ILE A 30 15.90 -5.17 0.42
CA ILE A 30 15.48 -3.84 0.89
C ILE A 30 15.00 -2.96 -0.28
N LEU A 31 15.69 -2.98 -1.44
CA LEU A 31 15.31 -2.17 -2.60
C LEU A 31 14.05 -2.70 -3.32
N THR A 32 13.83 -4.01 -3.29
CA THR A 32 12.68 -4.64 -3.97
C THR A 32 11.43 -4.75 -3.10
N THR A 33 11.55 -4.63 -1.77
CA THR A 33 10.38 -4.58 -0.89
C THR A 33 9.53 -3.35 -1.23
N LYS A 34 8.32 -3.60 -1.73
CA LYS A 34 7.27 -2.58 -1.83
C LYS A 34 6.64 -2.42 -0.45
N PHE A 35 6.61 -1.20 0.06
CA PHE A 35 5.81 -0.93 1.25
C PHE A 35 4.36 -1.33 0.98
N LYS A 36 3.76 -2.07 1.91
CA LYS A 36 2.32 -2.32 1.85
C LYS A 36 1.64 -0.94 1.86
N PRO A 37 0.76 -0.62 0.89
CA PRO A 37 0.03 0.63 0.92
C PRO A 37 -0.73 0.75 2.25
N SER A 38 -0.78 1.96 2.79
CA SER A 38 -1.50 2.23 4.05
C SER A 38 -3.00 2.10 3.82
N GLU A 39 -3.52 0.88 3.93
CA GLU A 39 -4.95 0.59 3.92
C GLU A 39 -5.57 1.11 5.23
N ALA A 40 -6.56 2.00 5.13
CA ALA A 40 -7.24 2.58 6.30
C ALA A 40 -7.97 1.54 7.18
N ILE A 41 -8.24 0.35 6.63
CA ILE A 41 -8.85 -0.81 7.29
C ILE A 41 -8.13 -2.06 6.80
N ALA A 42 -7.85 -3.02 7.68
CA ALA A 42 -7.31 -4.32 7.30
C ALA A 42 -8.35 -5.11 6.48
N VAL A 43 -8.25 -5.05 5.15
CA VAL A 43 -9.13 -5.80 4.25
C VAL A 43 -8.63 -7.24 4.17
N VAL A 44 -9.36 -8.17 4.76
CA VAL A 44 -9.12 -9.60 4.53
C VAL A 44 -9.84 -9.99 3.24
N THR A 45 -9.10 -9.98 2.13
CA THR A 45 -9.64 -10.42 0.85
C THR A 45 -9.89 -11.93 0.85
N PRO A 46 -11.01 -12.42 0.32
CA PRO A 46 -11.24 -13.86 0.16
C PRO A 46 -10.20 -14.45 -0.81
N LYS A 47 -9.95 -15.76 -0.71
CA LYS A 47 -8.93 -16.50 -1.51
C LYS A 47 -9.11 -16.44 -3.03
N SER A 48 -10.15 -15.79 -3.53
CA SER A 48 -10.41 -15.57 -4.94
C SER A 48 -9.82 -14.22 -5.37
N VAL A 49 -8.51 -14.19 -5.59
CA VAL A 49 -7.89 -13.13 -6.36
C VAL A 49 -8.25 -13.34 -7.83
N ALA A 50 -9.07 -12.46 -8.40
CA ALA A 50 -9.20 -12.40 -9.85
C ALA A 50 -7.79 -12.11 -10.39
N ALA A 51 -7.18 -13.08 -11.06
CA ALA A 51 -5.79 -13.04 -11.53
C ALA A 51 -5.55 -12.04 -12.69
N LYS A 52 -6.50 -11.14 -12.92
CA LYS A 52 -6.38 -10.07 -13.91
C LYS A 52 -5.83 -8.85 -13.19
N VAL A 53 -4.62 -8.44 -13.57
CA VAL A 53 -4.02 -7.19 -13.09
C VAL A 53 -5.02 -6.07 -13.31
N ALA A 54 -5.47 -5.44 -12.22
CA ALA A 54 -6.31 -4.27 -12.31
C ALA A 54 -5.47 -3.17 -12.98
N PRO A 55 -5.99 -2.49 -14.02
CA PRO A 55 -5.29 -1.36 -14.63
C PRO A 55 -5.05 -0.30 -13.56
N GLU A 56 -3.83 0.22 -13.43
CA GLU A 56 -3.48 1.18 -12.36
C GLU A 56 -4.12 2.57 -12.53
N LYS A 57 -4.73 2.84 -13.69
CA LYS A 57 -5.31 4.14 -14.05
C LYS A 57 -6.83 4.03 -14.18
N ASP A 58 -7.54 5.08 -13.78
CA ASP A 58 -9.00 5.21 -13.81
C ASP A 58 -9.73 4.19 -12.93
N ILE A 59 -9.18 3.90 -11.74
CA ILE A 59 -9.81 3.02 -10.76
C ILE A 59 -10.63 3.83 -9.76
N VAL A 60 -11.80 3.30 -9.42
CA VAL A 60 -12.55 3.67 -8.22
C VAL A 60 -12.47 2.50 -7.25
N GLU A 61 -11.82 2.71 -6.11
CA GLU A 61 -11.75 1.71 -5.05
C GLU A 61 -12.88 1.96 -4.05
N ILE A 62 -13.64 0.90 -3.75
CA ILE A 62 -14.74 0.94 -2.79
C ILE A 62 -14.48 -0.12 -1.73
N ILE A 63 -14.20 0.32 -0.51
CA ILE A 63 -14.01 -0.55 0.64
C ILE A 63 -15.27 -0.49 1.48
N ILE A 64 -15.90 -1.65 1.69
CA ILE A 64 -17.09 -1.78 2.51
C ILE A 64 -16.70 -2.55 3.77
N ASP A 65 -16.82 -1.91 4.92
CA ASP A 65 -16.60 -2.55 6.22
C ASP A 65 -17.84 -3.33 6.67
N LYS A 66 -17.64 -4.24 7.62
CA LYS A 66 -18.67 -5.12 8.21
C LYS A 66 -19.81 -4.33 8.85
N ASP A 67 -19.48 -3.13 9.34
CA ASP A 67 -20.41 -2.18 9.95
C ASP A 67 -21.19 -1.34 8.92
N GLY A 68 -21.05 -1.64 7.62
CA GLY A 68 -21.72 -0.93 6.53
C GLY A 68 -21.11 0.43 6.20
N LYS A 69 -19.93 0.74 6.74
CA LYS A 69 -19.18 1.94 6.38
C LYS A 69 -18.55 1.76 5.01
N VAL A 70 -18.76 2.72 4.12
CA VAL A 70 -18.24 2.71 2.76
C VAL A 70 -17.15 3.76 2.65
N PHE A 71 -15.96 3.33 2.23
CA PHE A 71 -14.83 4.18 1.90
C PHE A 71 -14.64 4.17 0.39
N LEU A 72 -14.56 5.35 -0.20
CA LEU A 72 -14.39 5.56 -1.64
C LEU A 72 -13.05 6.24 -1.88
N THR A 73 -12.26 5.70 -2.80
CA THR A 73 -11.01 6.31 -3.26
C THR A 73 -11.05 6.43 -4.78
N LEU A 74 -10.69 7.61 -5.27
CA LEU A 74 -10.56 7.91 -6.69
C LEU A 74 -9.16 8.43 -6.97
N ASP A 75 -8.58 7.99 -8.08
CA ASP A 75 -7.22 8.39 -8.48
C ASP A 75 -7.22 9.71 -9.31
N ASP A 76 -8.26 9.94 -10.12
CA ASP A 76 -8.33 11.09 -11.01
C ASP A 76 -8.82 12.38 -10.30
N LYS A 77 -8.01 13.45 -10.40
CA LYS A 77 -8.28 14.77 -9.83
C LYS A 77 -9.37 15.52 -10.60
N GLU A 78 -9.44 15.38 -11.91
CA GLU A 78 -10.46 16.06 -12.72
C GLU A 78 -11.86 15.53 -12.38
N VAL A 79 -11.96 14.21 -12.22
CA VAL A 79 -13.18 13.53 -11.78
C VAL A 79 -13.59 13.98 -10.38
N LYS A 80 -12.63 14.14 -9.45
CA LYS A 80 -12.91 14.66 -8.10
C LYS A 80 -13.49 16.08 -8.14
N ASP A 81 -12.98 16.97 -8.98
CA ASP A 81 -13.51 18.34 -9.13
C ASP A 81 -14.95 18.35 -9.67
N HIS A 82 -15.25 17.47 -10.64
CA HIS A 82 -16.61 17.29 -11.15
C HIS A 82 -17.57 16.71 -10.10
N ILE A 83 -17.09 15.82 -9.24
CA ILE A 83 -17.88 15.27 -8.14
C ILE A 83 -18.17 16.36 -7.09
N VAL A 84 -17.18 17.15 -6.70
CA VAL A 84 -17.37 18.24 -5.70
C VAL A 84 -18.36 19.28 -6.20
N SER A 85 -18.23 19.72 -7.46
CA SER A 85 -19.16 20.69 -8.05
C SER A 85 -20.60 20.14 -8.10
N SER A 86 -20.77 18.86 -8.47
CA SER A 86 -22.08 18.19 -8.48
C SER A 86 -22.67 18.01 -7.08
N LEU A 87 -21.84 17.69 -6.08
CA LEU A 87 -22.25 17.56 -4.68
C LEU A 87 -22.63 18.91 -4.07
N ASN A 88 -21.88 19.97 -4.37
CA ASN A 88 -22.19 21.32 -3.94
C ASN A 88 -23.50 21.83 -4.57
N ALA A 89 -23.76 21.52 -5.84
CA ALA A 89 -25.01 21.88 -6.51
C ALA A 89 -26.23 21.12 -5.95
N THR A 90 -26.09 19.81 -5.72
CA THR A 90 -27.21 18.93 -5.33
C THR A 90 -27.52 18.99 -3.84
N LYS A 91 -26.49 19.12 -3.00
CA LYS A 91 -26.59 18.97 -1.53
C LYS A 91 -26.20 20.24 -0.76
N LYS A 92 -25.76 21.31 -1.44
CA LYS A 92 -25.36 22.60 -0.84
C LYS A 92 -24.36 22.47 0.31
N LEU A 93 -23.38 21.57 0.17
CA LEU A 93 -22.45 21.21 1.24
C LEU A 93 -21.24 22.15 1.41
N GLY A 94 -21.03 23.08 0.47
CA GLY A 94 -19.98 24.10 0.58
C GLY A 94 -18.56 23.53 0.70
N LEU A 95 -18.30 22.36 0.11
CA LEU A 95 -17.03 21.65 0.24
C LEU A 95 -15.92 22.35 -0.58
N ASP A 96 -14.73 22.47 0.00
CA ASP A 96 -13.54 23.00 -0.69
C ASP A 96 -12.96 21.95 -1.65
N THR A 97 -12.76 22.33 -2.90
CA THR A 97 -12.21 21.47 -3.96
C THR A 97 -10.76 21.05 -3.66
N LYS A 98 -9.98 21.90 -2.99
CA LYS A 98 -8.58 21.60 -2.67
C LYS A 98 -8.44 20.52 -1.60
N LEU A 99 -9.24 20.62 -0.55
CA LEU A 99 -9.26 19.65 0.54
C LEU A 99 -9.80 18.29 0.06
N PHE A 100 -10.82 18.32 -0.80
CA PHE A 100 -11.37 17.11 -1.40
C PHE A 100 -10.39 16.39 -2.33
N ASN A 101 -9.59 17.12 -3.11
CA ASN A 101 -8.59 16.52 -4.00
C ASN A 101 -7.44 15.85 -3.25
N ASN A 102 -7.05 16.41 -2.10
CA ASN A 102 -5.96 15.89 -1.27
C ASN A 102 -6.41 14.74 -0.35
N ALA A 103 -7.71 14.51 -0.19
CA ALA A 103 -8.22 13.39 0.59
C ALA A 103 -7.87 12.06 -0.09
N LEU A 104 -7.22 11.18 0.69
CA LEU A 104 -6.83 9.82 0.28
C LEU A 104 -8.05 8.88 0.15
N PHE A 105 -9.08 9.09 0.96
CA PHE A 105 -10.31 8.31 0.96
C PHE A 105 -11.48 9.16 1.45
N PHE A 106 -12.70 8.84 1.01
CA PHE A 106 -13.95 9.46 1.44
C PHE A 106 -14.75 8.44 2.25
N GLY A 107 -14.97 8.69 3.54
CA GLY A 107 -15.59 7.72 4.45
C GLY A 107 -16.50 8.33 5.50
N ALA A 108 -17.19 9.43 5.18
CA ALA A 108 -18.05 10.16 6.11
C ALA A 108 -19.47 10.36 5.57
N PRO A 109 -20.49 10.46 6.45
CA PRO A 109 -21.83 10.88 6.04
C PRO A 109 -21.80 12.27 5.41
N PHE A 110 -22.72 12.56 4.48
CA PHE A 110 -22.80 13.86 3.80
C PHE A 110 -22.89 15.06 4.77
N SER A 111 -23.48 14.89 5.95
CA SER A 111 -23.54 15.91 7.00
C SER A 111 -22.21 16.19 7.71
N GLY A 112 -21.32 15.19 7.78
CA GLY A 112 -20.02 15.27 8.44
C GLY A 112 -18.84 15.42 7.48
N MET A 113 -19.07 15.36 6.17
CA MET A 113 -18.03 15.44 5.14
C MET A 113 -17.20 16.73 5.22
N ALA A 114 -17.81 17.87 5.53
CA ALA A 114 -17.07 19.13 5.70
C ALA A 114 -16.08 19.07 6.88
N SER A 115 -16.46 18.39 7.97
CA SER A 115 -15.57 18.18 9.13
C SER A 115 -14.52 17.09 8.89
N PHE A 116 -14.80 16.14 8.01
CA PHE A 116 -13.89 15.05 7.67
C PHE A 116 -12.76 15.50 6.72
N LEU A 117 -13.04 16.51 5.89
CA LEU A 117 -12.09 17.08 4.95
C LEU A 117 -11.26 18.25 5.53
N ALA A 118 -11.59 18.71 6.74
CA ALA A 118 -10.94 19.82 7.42
C ALA A 118 -9.57 19.45 8.02
#